data_AF-A0A2E5NWZ9-F1
#
_entry.id   AF-A0A2E5NWZ9-F1
#
_cell.length_a   1.000
_cell.length_b   1.000
_cell.length_c   1.000
_cell.angle_alpha   90.00
_cell.angle_beta   90.00
_cell.angle_gamma   90.00
#
_symmetry.space_group_name_H-M   'P 1'
#
loop_
_entity.id
_entity.type
_entity.pdbx_description
1 polymer ?
#
loop_
_entity_poly.entity_id
_entity_poly.type
_entity_poly.pdbx_seq_one_letter_code
_entity_poly.pdbx_strand_id
1 'polypeptide(L)'
;MRTIFLIALIVASIPFAIIYPKVSKVAQDNWKVVELSRERHFVNVTAASWIYPFLRIQAVRMQNAEVPIEWRGISFKHGPCLPEHMSQLPVGKYAYAIETACKNLDKIQMTYASDCAETSKCIISNEAVVELQIVLDRLKVAFSDAGFGIQADDQEQIRE
;
A
#
# COMPACT_ATOMS: atom_id res chain seq x y z
N MET A 1 6.99 46.46 -25.49
CA MET A 1 7.15 45.45 -24.41
C MET A 1 5.84 44.75 -24.05
N ARG A 2 4.75 45.46 -23.70
CA ARG A 2 3.47 44.86 -23.25
C ARG A 2 2.82 43.89 -24.26
N THR A 3 2.87 44.19 -25.57
CA THR A 3 2.32 43.32 -26.63
C THR A 3 3.14 42.06 -26.85
N ILE A 4 4.47 42.17 -26.84
CA ILE A 4 5.39 41.03 -26.95
C ILE A 4 5.25 40.09 -25.74
N PHE A 5 5.06 40.66 -24.55
CA PHE A 5 4.84 39.91 -23.32
C PHE A 5 3.51 39.12 -23.33
N LEU A 6 2.45 39.72 -23.89
CA LEU A 6 1.15 39.05 -24.06
C LEU A 6 1.22 37.90 -25.08
N ILE A 7 1.94 38.09 -26.18
CA ILE A 7 2.14 37.04 -27.19
C ILE A 7 2.95 35.89 -26.60
N ALA A 8 4.01 36.17 -25.84
CA ALA A 8 4.80 35.14 -25.16
C ALA A 8 3.97 34.32 -24.16
N LEU A 9 3.07 34.97 -23.40
CA LEU A 9 2.15 34.29 -22.47
C LEU A 9 1.15 33.38 -23.18
N ILE A 10 0.62 33.83 -24.33
CA ILE A 10 -0.31 33.03 -25.13
C ILE A 10 0.41 31.83 -25.74
N VAL A 11 1.61 32.02 -26.29
CA VAL A 11 2.39 30.91 -26.85
C VAL A 11 2.81 29.90 -25.78
N ALA A 12 3.13 30.37 -24.57
CA ALA A 12 3.45 29.50 -23.44
C ALA A 12 2.25 28.72 -22.90
N SER A 13 1.01 29.21 -23.04
CA SER A 13 -0.19 28.55 -22.50
C SER A 13 -0.75 27.45 -23.42
N ILE A 14 -0.46 27.50 -24.73
CA ILE A 14 -0.88 26.48 -25.71
C ILE A 14 -0.40 25.06 -25.33
N PRO A 15 0.89 24.80 -25.01
CA PRO A 15 1.32 23.46 -24.61
C PRO A 15 0.66 23.01 -23.30
N PHE A 16 0.41 23.92 -22.35
CA PHE A 16 -0.33 23.60 -21.13
C PHE A 16 -1.78 23.17 -21.44
N ALA A 17 -2.48 23.86 -22.32
CA ALA A 17 -3.87 23.53 -22.67
C ALA A 17 -4.03 22.17 -23.36
N ILE A 18 -3.00 21.69 -24.07
CA ILE A 18 -3.06 20.42 -24.82
C ILE A 18 -2.51 19.24 -24.01
N ILE A 19 -1.42 19.45 -23.26
CA ILE A 19 -0.71 18.37 -22.56
C ILE A 19 -1.34 18.09 -21.18
N TYR A 20 -1.73 19.13 -20.45
CA TYR A 20 -2.31 19.01 -19.11
C TYR A 20 -3.58 18.13 -19.04
N PRO A 21 -4.59 18.28 -19.93
CA PRO A 21 -5.78 17.41 -19.87
C PRO A 21 -5.46 15.94 -20.12
N LYS A 22 -4.41 15.61 -20.87
CA LYS A 22 -4.00 14.21 -21.10
C LYS A 22 -3.32 13.61 -19.87
N VAL A 23 -2.35 14.33 -19.28
CA VAL A 23 -1.61 13.86 -18.09
C VAL A 23 -2.53 13.78 -16.87
N SER A 24 -3.41 14.76 -16.69
CA SER A 24 -4.38 14.77 -15.59
C SER A 24 -5.38 13.63 -15.69
N LYS A 25 -5.85 13.30 -16.91
CA LYS A 25 -6.74 12.16 -17.12
C LYS A 25 -6.08 10.82 -16.79
N VAL A 26 -4.83 10.62 -17.22
CA VAL A 26 -4.06 9.40 -16.87
C VAL A 26 -3.85 9.29 -15.36
N ALA A 27 -3.53 10.40 -14.69
CA ALA A 27 -3.39 10.44 -13.24
C ALA A 27 -4.73 10.14 -12.53
N GLN A 28 -5.84 10.70 -13.00
CA GLN A 28 -7.18 10.45 -12.47
C GLN A 28 -7.64 9.00 -12.68
N ASP A 29 -7.44 8.45 -13.88
CA ASP A 29 -7.82 7.07 -14.18
C ASP A 29 -6.99 6.09 -13.34
N ASN A 30 -5.68 6.32 -13.18
CA ASN A 30 -4.83 5.53 -12.29
C ASN A 30 -5.24 5.65 -10.82
N TRP A 31 -5.56 6.87 -10.36
CA TRP A 31 -6.04 7.09 -9.00
C TRP A 31 -7.36 6.36 -8.73
N LYS A 32 -8.30 6.43 -9.68
CA LYS A 32 -9.58 5.73 -9.60
C LYS A 32 -9.40 4.22 -9.56
N VAL A 33 -8.45 3.66 -10.31
CA VAL A 33 -8.10 2.23 -10.26
C VAL A 33 -7.52 1.84 -8.89
N VAL A 34 -6.67 2.67 -8.29
CA VAL A 34 -6.15 2.47 -6.93
C VAL A 34 -7.28 2.49 -5.91
N GLU A 35 -8.19 3.46 -6.01
CA GLU A 35 -9.34 3.61 -5.09
C GLU A 35 -10.29 2.41 -5.19
N LEU A 36 -10.66 2.01 -6.42
CA LEU A 36 -11.43 0.78 -6.68
C LEU A 36 -10.71 -0.51 -6.24
N SER A 37 -9.38 -0.54 -6.22
CA SER A 37 -8.63 -1.69 -5.70
C SER A 37 -8.71 -1.77 -4.18
N ARG A 38 -8.60 -0.61 -3.51
CA ARG A 38 -8.72 -0.50 -2.05
C ARG A 38 -10.10 -0.94 -1.56
N GLU A 39 -11.13 -0.60 -2.32
CA GLU A 39 -12.51 -0.99 -2.05
C GLU A 39 -12.85 -2.44 -2.46
N ARG A 40 -12.02 -3.15 -3.23
CA ARG A 40 -12.36 -4.52 -3.68
C ARG A 40 -11.72 -5.64 -2.88
N HIS A 41 -10.72 -5.36 -2.04
CA HIS A 41 -10.10 -6.35 -1.15
C HIS A 41 -10.98 -6.64 0.09
N PHE A 42 -12.29 -6.80 -0.13
CA PHE A 42 -13.21 -7.40 0.81
C PHE A 42 -13.24 -8.90 0.57
N VAL A 43 -12.31 -9.61 1.19
CA VAL A 43 -12.58 -11.00 1.54
C VAL A 43 -13.36 -10.94 2.84
N ASN A 44 -14.48 -11.66 2.96
CA ASN A 44 -15.14 -11.84 4.23
C ASN A 44 -14.19 -12.62 5.14
N VAL A 45 -13.29 -11.91 5.85
CA VAL A 45 -12.21 -12.52 6.64
C VAL A 45 -12.82 -13.03 7.95
N THR A 46 -13.59 -14.11 7.85
CA THR A 46 -14.30 -14.69 9.00
C THR A 46 -13.38 -15.52 9.90
N ALA A 47 -12.13 -15.79 9.49
CA ALA A 47 -11.16 -16.51 10.31
C ALA A 47 -9.88 -15.70 10.52
N ALA A 48 -9.53 -15.51 11.80
CA ALA A 48 -8.32 -14.86 12.30
C ALA A 48 -7.04 -15.37 11.62
N SER A 49 -7.02 -16.64 11.21
CA SER A 49 -5.90 -17.29 10.53
C SER A 49 -5.59 -16.71 9.14
N TRP A 50 -6.53 -16.02 8.49
CA TRP A 50 -6.34 -15.45 7.15
C TRP A 50 -5.81 -14.02 7.16
N ILE A 51 -5.88 -13.32 8.29
CA ILE A 51 -5.42 -11.92 8.36
C ILE A 51 -3.90 -11.83 8.27
N TYR A 52 -3.17 -12.73 8.94
CA TYR A 52 -1.70 -12.77 8.84
C TYR A 52 -1.20 -13.00 7.40
N PRO A 53 -1.62 -14.05 6.67
CA PRO A 53 -1.20 -14.26 5.29
C PRO A 53 -1.54 -13.06 4.39
N PHE A 54 -2.72 -12.45 4.59
CA PHE A 54 -3.09 -11.25 3.85
C PHE A 54 -2.09 -10.10 4.10
N LEU A 55 -1.87 -9.73 5.37
CA LEU A 55 -0.96 -8.64 5.71
C LEU A 55 0.47 -8.92 5.24
N ARG A 56 0.92 -10.18 5.32
CA ARG A 56 2.21 -10.62 4.79
C ARG A 56 2.32 -10.34 3.30
N ILE A 57 1.38 -10.85 2.50
CA ILE A 57 1.40 -10.70 1.05
C ILE A 57 1.39 -9.21 0.65
N GLN A 58 0.60 -8.37 1.33
CA GLN A 58 0.56 -6.94 1.02
C GLN A 58 1.87 -6.22 1.38
N ALA A 59 2.45 -6.52 2.54
CA ALA A 59 3.74 -5.92 2.94
C ALA A 59 4.89 -6.37 2.03
N VAL A 60 4.91 -7.64 1.63
CA VAL A 60 5.89 -8.17 0.65
C VAL A 60 5.69 -7.51 -0.72
N ARG A 61 4.45 -7.29 -1.15
CA ARG A 61 4.15 -6.57 -2.38
C ARG A 61 4.63 -5.13 -2.33
N MET A 62 4.53 -4.47 -1.17
CA MET A 62 5.10 -3.13 -0.96
C MET A 62 6.63 -3.13 -1.00
N GLN A 63 7.29 -4.14 -0.40
CA GLN A 63 8.76 -4.27 -0.43
C GLN A 63 9.30 -4.38 -1.87
N ASN A 64 8.56 -5.09 -2.72
CA ASN A 64 8.92 -5.35 -4.12
C ASN A 64 8.19 -4.43 -5.11
N ALA A 65 7.62 -3.30 -4.65
CA ALA A 65 6.80 -2.46 -5.51
C ALA A 65 7.65 -1.78 -6.59
N GLU A 66 7.35 -2.09 -7.85
CA GLU A 66 7.92 -1.42 -9.02
C GLU A 66 7.00 -0.30 -9.52
N VAL A 67 5.69 -0.41 -9.25
CA VAL A 67 4.67 0.56 -9.68
C VAL A 67 3.75 0.99 -8.53
N PRO A 68 3.14 2.21 -8.58
CA PRO A 68 2.34 2.74 -7.47
C PRO A 68 1.16 1.87 -7.02
N ILE A 69 0.59 1.07 -7.92
CA ILE A 69 -0.53 0.18 -7.56
C ILE A 69 -0.08 -0.96 -6.64
N GLU A 70 1.19 -1.34 -6.64
CA GLU A 70 1.75 -2.34 -5.72
C GLU A 70 2.01 -1.76 -4.34
N TRP A 71 2.39 -0.48 -4.27
CA TRP A 71 2.56 0.24 -3.01
C TRP A 71 1.22 0.68 -2.37
N ARG A 72 0.30 1.23 -3.18
CA ARG A 72 -0.94 1.87 -2.72
C ARG A 72 -2.20 1.06 -2.98
N GLY A 73 -2.11 -0.11 -3.61
CA GLY A 73 -3.27 -0.88 -4.09
C GLY A 73 -4.24 -1.33 -3.01
N ILE A 74 -3.82 -1.30 -1.75
CA ILE A 74 -4.68 -1.55 -0.59
C ILE A 74 -4.57 -0.43 0.44
N SER A 75 -5.56 -0.37 1.33
CA SER A 75 -5.59 0.55 2.46
C SER A 75 -5.58 -0.26 3.75
N PHE A 76 -4.61 0.03 4.63
CA PHE A 76 -4.53 -0.57 5.97
C PHE A 76 -5.46 0.11 6.99
N LYS A 77 -6.44 0.88 6.50
CA LYS A 77 -7.59 1.39 7.28
C LYS A 77 -8.90 0.71 6.91
N HIS A 78 -8.88 -0.14 5.89
CA HIS A 78 -10.05 -0.82 5.33
C HIS A 78 -9.82 -2.34 5.32
N GLY A 79 -10.85 -3.09 4.87
CA GLY A 79 -10.78 -4.55 4.76
C GLY A 79 -10.41 -5.20 6.11
N PRO A 80 -9.43 -6.12 6.15
CA PRO A 80 -9.05 -6.81 7.39
C PRO A 80 -8.61 -5.86 8.52
N CYS A 81 -8.20 -4.63 8.19
CA CYS A 81 -7.75 -3.62 9.15
C CYS A 81 -8.87 -2.73 9.73
N LEU A 82 -10.14 -2.97 9.38
CA LEU A 82 -11.27 -2.23 9.95
C LEU A 82 -11.48 -2.59 11.44
N PRO A 83 -11.80 -1.61 12.31
CA PRO A 83 -12.09 -1.87 13.72
C PRO A 83 -13.16 -2.95 13.95
N GLU A 84 -14.20 -2.99 13.13
CA GLU A 84 -15.31 -3.95 13.24
C GLU A 84 -14.87 -5.40 12.95
N HIS A 85 -13.84 -5.58 12.13
CA HIS A 85 -13.23 -6.89 11.88
C HIS A 85 -12.21 -7.24 12.96
N MET A 86 -11.49 -6.25 13.49
CA MET A 86 -10.57 -6.45 14.62
C MET A 86 -11.28 -6.90 15.88
N SER A 87 -12.49 -6.39 16.16
CA SER A 87 -13.26 -6.80 17.33
C SER A 87 -13.70 -8.26 17.30
N GLN A 88 -13.61 -8.93 16.15
CA GLN A 88 -13.95 -10.35 16.00
C GLN A 88 -12.76 -11.27 16.33
N LEU A 89 -11.55 -10.70 16.47
CA LEU A 89 -10.38 -11.46 16.86
C LEU A 89 -10.42 -11.82 18.34
N PRO A 90 -9.96 -13.02 18.72
CA PRO A 90 -9.84 -13.37 20.12
C PRO A 90 -8.87 -12.40 20.81
N VAL A 91 -9.32 -11.80 21.91
CA VAL A 91 -8.51 -10.87 22.70
C VAL A 91 -7.22 -11.56 23.13
N GLY A 92 -6.08 -10.92 22.87
CA GLY A 92 -4.77 -11.46 23.21
C GLY A 92 -3.65 -10.90 22.36
N LYS A 93 -2.47 -11.52 22.49
CA LYS A 93 -1.24 -11.09 21.79
C LYS A 93 -1.41 -11.05 20.27
N TYR A 94 -2.16 -12.00 19.70
CA TYR A 94 -2.40 -12.06 18.27
C TYR A 94 -3.23 -10.87 17.77
N ALA A 95 -4.39 -10.59 18.37
CA ALA A 95 -5.23 -9.44 18.00
C ALA A 95 -4.46 -8.13 18.13
N TYR A 96 -3.69 -7.96 19.21
CA TYR A 96 -2.83 -6.78 19.40
C TYR A 96 -1.75 -6.64 18.32
N ALA A 97 -1.10 -7.74 17.95
CA ALA A 97 -0.08 -7.74 16.91
C ALA A 97 -0.66 -7.38 15.54
N ILE A 98 -1.85 -7.89 15.20
CA ILE A 98 -2.55 -7.57 13.96
C ILE A 98 -2.95 -6.08 13.93
N GLU A 99 -3.55 -5.56 15.00
CA GLU A 99 -3.92 -4.14 15.09
C GLU A 99 -2.69 -3.23 14.95
N THR A 100 -1.61 -3.58 15.64
CA THR A 100 -0.34 -2.85 15.57
C THR A 100 0.27 -2.91 14.17
N ALA A 101 0.20 -4.07 13.51
CA ALA A 101 0.68 -4.21 12.14
C ALA A 101 -0.11 -3.35 11.16
N CYS A 102 -1.44 -3.34 11.22
CA CYS A 102 -2.27 -2.47 10.38
C CYS A 102 -1.86 -1.00 10.53
N LYS A 103 -1.68 -0.51 11.76
CA LYS A 103 -1.24 0.88 12.02
C LYS A 103 0.16 1.15 11.47
N ASN A 104 1.11 0.23 11.66
CA ASN A 104 2.47 0.40 11.20
C ASN A 104 2.56 0.35 9.66
N LEU A 105 1.85 -0.57 9.03
CA LEU A 105 1.81 -0.67 7.56
C LEU A 105 1.16 0.56 6.93
N ASP A 106 0.07 1.09 7.52
CA ASP A 106 -0.51 2.37 7.10
C ASP A 106 0.50 3.50 7.21
N LYS A 107 1.18 3.59 8.36
CA LYS A 107 2.19 4.62 8.61
C LYS A 107 3.32 4.55 7.58
N ILE A 108 3.91 3.37 7.36
CA ILE A 108 4.96 3.16 6.37
C ILE A 108 4.45 3.55 4.98
N GLN A 109 3.27 3.05 4.57
CA GLN A 109 2.68 3.35 3.26
C GLN A 109 2.55 4.86 3.02
N MET A 110 2.16 5.61 4.05
CA MET A 110 1.99 7.06 3.98
C MET A 110 3.31 7.83 4.08
N THR A 111 4.24 7.40 4.94
CA THR A 111 5.56 8.02 5.12
C THR A 111 6.37 7.98 3.83
N TYR A 112 6.39 6.83 3.14
CA TYR A 112 7.13 6.65 1.90
C TYR A 112 6.23 6.78 0.66
N ALA A 113 5.06 7.41 0.79
CA ALA A 113 4.15 7.56 -0.34
C ALA A 113 4.80 8.36 -1.49
N SER A 114 5.63 9.36 -1.19
CA SER A 114 6.35 10.16 -2.20
C SER A 114 7.22 9.31 -3.12
N ASP A 115 7.78 8.24 -2.59
CA ASP A 115 8.73 7.36 -3.28
C ASP A 115 8.04 6.53 -4.38
N CYS A 116 6.71 6.52 -4.34
CA CYS A 116 5.79 5.94 -5.31
C CYS A 116 4.79 6.97 -5.88
N ALA A 117 5.19 8.24 -6.00
CA ALA A 117 4.32 9.30 -6.52
C ALA A 117 4.20 9.30 -8.05
N GLU A 118 5.23 8.84 -8.76
CA GLU A 118 5.24 8.81 -10.23
C GLU A 118 4.40 7.66 -10.78
N THR A 119 3.70 7.87 -11.89
CA THR A 119 2.74 6.87 -12.43
C THR A 119 3.38 5.59 -12.94
N SER A 120 4.69 5.58 -13.20
CA SER A 120 5.38 4.48 -13.89
C SER A 120 6.50 3.83 -13.07
N LYS A 121 6.84 4.37 -11.89
CA LYS A 121 7.95 3.86 -11.09
C LYS A 121 7.76 4.13 -9.61
N CYS A 122 8.11 3.13 -8.81
CA CYS A 122 8.38 3.21 -7.38
C CYS A 122 9.88 3.06 -7.15
N ILE A 123 10.46 3.90 -6.29
CA ILE A 123 11.84 3.75 -5.82
C ILE A 123 11.78 3.57 -4.30
N ILE A 124 11.50 2.36 -3.87
CA ILE A 124 11.35 2.06 -2.45
C ILE A 124 12.72 2.19 -1.76
N SER A 125 12.77 3.00 -0.71
CA SER A 125 13.97 3.18 0.10
C SER A 125 14.31 1.90 0.89
N ASN A 126 15.60 1.67 1.15
CA ASN A 126 16.02 0.53 1.97
C ASN A 126 15.43 0.62 3.39
N GLU A 127 15.26 1.85 3.89
CA GLU A 127 14.62 2.16 5.16
C GLU A 127 13.18 1.64 5.19
N ALA A 128 12.39 1.88 4.14
CA ALA A 128 11.03 1.37 4.02
C ALA A 128 11.00 -0.16 4.01
N VAL A 129 11.92 -0.81 3.28
CA VAL A 129 12.01 -2.28 3.23
C VAL A 129 12.31 -2.86 4.61
N VAL A 130 13.25 -2.27 5.36
CA VAL A 130 13.59 -2.68 6.72
C VAL A 130 12.41 -2.50 7.67
N GLU A 131 11.72 -1.36 7.61
CA GLU A 131 10.53 -1.12 8.45
C GLU A 131 9.40 -2.13 8.15
N LEU A 132 9.17 -2.44 6.88
CA LEU A 132 8.22 -3.49 6.47
C LEU A 132 8.62 -4.85 7.02
N GLN A 133 9.92 -5.20 6.95
CA GLN A 133 10.42 -6.47 7.46
C GLN A 133 10.24 -6.59 8.98
N ILE A 134 10.46 -5.53 9.74
CA ILE A 134 10.23 -5.51 11.19
C ILE A 134 8.75 -5.81 11.52
N VAL A 135 7.81 -5.28 10.72
CA VAL A 135 6.38 -5.60 10.90
C VAL A 135 6.09 -7.06 10.59
N LEU A 136 6.64 -7.58 9.49
CA LEU A 136 6.49 -8.98 9.07
C LEU A 136 7.02 -9.96 10.12
N ASP A 137 8.20 -9.71 10.68
CA ASP A 137 8.82 -10.58 11.68
C ASP A 137 7.99 -10.65 12.96
N ARG A 138 7.48 -9.49 13.42
CA ARG A 138 6.59 -9.43 14.59
C ARG A 138 5.27 -10.16 14.36
N LEU A 139 4.69 -10.00 13.17
CA LEU A 139 3.48 -10.69 12.77
C LEU A 139 3.68 -12.21 12.73
N LYS A 140 4.80 -12.67 12.18
CA LYS A 140 5.17 -14.09 12.10
C LYS A 140 5.26 -14.73 13.49
N VAL A 141 5.93 -14.06 14.42
CA VAL A 141 6.02 -14.52 15.83
C VAL A 141 4.64 -14.61 16.45
N ALA A 142 3.82 -13.56 16.34
CA ALA A 142 2.48 -13.56 16.93
C ALA A 142 1.55 -14.63 16.34
N PHE A 143 1.66 -14.90 15.03
CA PHE A 143 0.90 -15.94 14.34
C PHE A 143 1.29 -17.34 14.83
N SER A 144 2.60 -17.61 14.95
CA SER A 144 3.12 -18.86 15.48
C SER A 144 2.73 -19.05 16.96
N ASP A 145 2.85 -18.01 17.78
CA ASP A 145 2.46 -18.03 19.20
C ASP A 145 0.97 -18.32 19.41
N ALA A 146 0.13 -17.93 18.44
CA ALA A 146 -1.30 -18.23 18.44
C ALA A 146 -1.63 -19.68 18.04
N GLY A 147 -0.62 -20.50 17.73
CA GLY A 147 -0.77 -21.90 17.36
C GLY A 147 -1.14 -22.11 15.88
N PHE A 148 -1.05 -21.07 15.05
CA PHE A 148 -1.27 -21.21 13.62
C PHE A 148 0.02 -21.68 12.93
N GLY A 149 -0.09 -22.73 12.09
CA GLY A 149 1.02 -23.23 11.30
C GLY A 149 1.31 -22.32 10.10
N ILE A 150 2.60 -22.04 9.85
CA ILE A 150 3.06 -21.37 8.63
C ILE A 150 3.05 -22.39 7.49
N GLN A 151 2.43 -22.08 6.35
CA GLN A 151 2.43 -22.99 5.20
C GLN A 151 3.79 -22.98 4.48
N ALA A 152 4.15 -24.09 3.81
CA ALA A 152 5.49 -24.28 3.23
C ALA A 152 5.86 -23.26 2.14
N ASP A 153 4.87 -22.74 1.40
CA ASP A 153 4.99 -21.61 0.46
C ASP A 153 5.69 -20.39 1.09
N ASP A 154 5.33 -20.08 2.35
CA ASP A 154 5.85 -18.90 3.06
C ASP A 154 7.35 -19.01 3.44
N GLN A 155 7.95 -20.21 3.38
CA GLN A 155 9.37 -20.42 3.69
C GLN A 155 10.29 -20.21 2.48
N GLU A 156 9.80 -20.41 1.26
CA GLU A 156 10.62 -20.37 0.05
C GLU A 156 11.03 -18.94 -0.31
N GLN A 157 10.17 -17.96 -0.01
CA GLN A 157 10.42 -16.54 -0.24
C GLN A 157 11.44 -15.88 0.72
N ILE A 158 11.92 -16.59 1.75
CA ILE A 158 12.97 -16.11 2.67
C ILE A 158 14.36 -16.57 2.20
N ARG A 159 14.43 -17.42 1.17
CA ARG A 159 15.67 -18.11 0.76
C ARG A 159 16.26 -17.67 -0.58
N GLU A 160 15.76 -16.58 -1.15
CA GLU A 160 16.34 -15.86 -2.30
C GLU A 160 16.60 -14.40 -1.92
#